data_AF-A0A1S1J412-F1
#
_entry.id   AF-A0A1S1J412-F1
#
_cell.length_a   1.000
_cell.length_b   1.000
_cell.length_c   1.000
_cell.angle_alpha   90.00
_cell.angle_beta   90.00
_cell.angle_gamma   90.00
#
_symmetry.space_group_name_H-M   'P 1'
#
loop_
_entity.id
_entity.type
_entity.pdbx_description
1 polymer ?
#
loop_
_entity_poly.entity_id
_entity_poly.type
_entity_poly.pdbx_seq_one_letter_code
_entity_poly.pdbx_strand_id
1 'polypeptide(L)'
;MDEITKEEQIENWLRIGLSQPQDRLSEIFYFDRRDNQFFSILVADYFHFDKNYNIPKNAVSSYPESTLIVLADRMKRIENVDKSIITLSRTKKGEDSTDEYLNRKMEAFLNLNSIVITTATIWEVDEIGSVTINLLEDESEIDIKKQKSWWEFWR
;
A
#
# COMPACT_ATOMS: atom_id res chain seq x y z
N MET A 1 -22.52 -16.21 -15.79
CA MET A 1 -21.57 -15.24 -15.19
C MET A 1 -20.24 -15.67 -15.74
N ASP A 2 -19.69 -14.88 -16.65
CA ASP A 2 -18.40 -15.19 -17.26
C ASP A 2 -17.31 -15.00 -16.20
N GLU A 3 -16.34 -15.91 -16.20
CA GLU A 3 -15.21 -15.88 -15.27
C GLU A 3 -14.30 -14.70 -15.63
N ILE A 4 -14.03 -13.80 -14.68
CA ILE A 4 -13.16 -12.65 -14.88
C ILE A 4 -11.73 -13.17 -15.06
N THR A 5 -11.09 -12.80 -16.16
CA THR A 5 -9.70 -13.17 -16.43
C THR A 5 -8.73 -12.42 -15.50
N LYS A 6 -7.54 -12.97 -15.30
CA LYS A 6 -6.49 -12.33 -14.50
C LYS A 6 -6.10 -10.95 -15.04
N GLU A 7 -6.07 -10.83 -16.37
CA GLU A 7 -5.83 -9.57 -17.07
C GLU A 7 -6.90 -8.53 -16.73
N GLU A 8 -8.17 -8.91 -16.80
CA GLU A 8 -9.29 -8.05 -16.42
C GLU A 8 -9.26 -7.68 -14.93
N GLN A 9 -8.83 -8.59 -14.04
CA GLN A 9 -8.63 -8.26 -12.62
C GLN A 9 -7.57 -7.18 -12.43
N ILE A 10 -6.43 -7.29 -13.12
CA ILE A 10 -5.35 -6.28 -13.07
C ILE A 10 -5.82 -4.95 -13.66
N GLU A 11 -6.53 -4.96 -14.78
CA GLU A 11 -7.08 -3.75 -15.39
C GLU A 11 -8.09 -3.06 -14.46
N ASN A 12 -8.98 -3.83 -13.83
CA ASN A 12 -9.91 -3.30 -12.83
C ASN A 12 -9.18 -2.71 -11.62
N TRP A 13 -8.14 -3.38 -11.13
CA TRP A 13 -7.31 -2.88 -10.02
C TRP A 13 -6.62 -1.56 -10.38
N LEU A 14 -6.02 -1.49 -11.57
CA LEU A 14 -5.39 -0.28 -12.09
C LEU A 14 -6.39 0.86 -12.25
N ARG A 15 -7.58 0.57 -12.77
CA ARG A 15 -8.68 1.54 -12.91
C ARG A 15 -9.13 2.09 -11.57
N ILE A 16 -9.25 1.25 -10.55
CA ILE A 16 -9.55 1.68 -9.17
C ILE A 16 -8.45 2.61 -8.68
N GLY A 17 -7.19 2.17 -8.71
CA GLY A 17 -6.07 2.95 -8.19
C GLY A 17 -5.85 4.28 -8.93
N LEU A 18 -5.99 4.29 -10.25
CA LEU A 18 -5.86 5.50 -11.07
C LEU A 18 -7.00 6.49 -10.85
N SER A 19 -8.23 6.00 -10.66
CA SER A 19 -9.42 6.86 -10.46
C SER A 19 -9.51 7.44 -9.05
N GLN A 20 -8.79 6.88 -8.06
CA GLN A 20 -8.79 7.44 -6.72
C GLN A 20 -8.27 8.89 -6.71
N PRO A 21 -8.96 9.81 -6.01
CA PRO A 21 -8.49 11.18 -5.83
C PRO A 21 -7.16 11.25 -5.05
N GLN A 22 -6.22 12.07 -5.51
CA GLN A 22 -4.90 12.21 -4.87
C GLN A 22 -4.97 12.78 -3.44
N ASP A 23 -6.03 13.51 -3.10
CA ASP A 23 -6.27 14.08 -1.78
C ASP A 23 -6.85 13.09 -0.76
N ARG A 24 -7.25 11.88 -1.17
CA ARG A 24 -7.65 10.82 -0.25
C ARG A 24 -6.43 10.08 0.29
N LEU A 25 -6.34 9.93 1.61
CA LEU A 25 -5.26 9.21 2.29
C LEU A 25 -5.75 7.87 2.84
N SER A 26 -6.60 7.14 2.13
CA SER A 26 -7.04 5.81 2.58
C SER A 26 -6.06 4.71 2.16
N GLU A 27 -5.60 4.77 0.91
CA GLU A 27 -4.86 3.71 0.26
C GLU A 27 -3.94 4.28 -0.82
N ILE A 28 -2.74 3.70 -0.95
CA ILE A 28 -1.77 4.10 -1.97
C ILE A 28 -1.38 2.86 -2.77
N PHE A 29 -1.34 3.01 -4.10
CA PHE A 29 -1.20 1.94 -5.08
C PHE A 29 0.20 1.95 -5.69
N TYR A 30 0.80 0.77 -5.82
CA TYR A 30 2.16 0.58 -6.27
C TYR A 30 2.29 -0.64 -7.20
N PHE A 31 3.42 -0.69 -7.91
CA PHE A 31 3.91 -1.88 -8.58
C PHE A 31 5.34 -2.16 -8.13
N ASP A 32 5.61 -3.39 -7.70
CA ASP A 32 6.94 -3.86 -7.36
C ASP A 32 7.58 -4.58 -8.55
N ARG A 33 8.63 -3.98 -9.14
CA ARG A 33 9.38 -4.62 -10.23
C ARG A 33 10.10 -5.89 -9.79
N ARG A 34 10.50 -5.99 -8.51
CA ARG A 34 11.23 -7.16 -7.99
C ARG A 34 10.36 -8.41 -8.06
N ASP A 35 9.11 -8.25 -7.65
CA ASP A 35 8.16 -9.35 -7.47
C ASP A 35 7.17 -9.45 -8.66
N ASN A 36 7.27 -8.53 -9.64
CA ASN A 36 6.35 -8.39 -10.77
C ASN A 36 4.88 -8.31 -10.31
N GLN A 37 4.63 -7.52 -9.27
CA GLN A 37 3.38 -7.57 -8.51
C GLN A 37 2.82 -6.18 -8.21
N PHE A 38 1.53 -6.01 -8.49
CA PHE A 38 0.74 -4.87 -8.04
C PHE A 38 0.37 -5.05 -6.57
N PHE A 39 0.43 -3.98 -5.80
CA PHE A 39 0.02 -3.99 -4.40
C PHE A 39 -0.41 -2.60 -3.97
N SER A 40 -1.19 -2.55 -2.89
CA SER A 40 -1.53 -1.32 -2.23
C SER A 40 -1.17 -1.39 -0.75
N ILE A 41 -1.05 -0.22 -0.13
CA ILE A 41 -0.86 -0.08 1.31
C ILE A 41 -1.97 0.83 1.81
N LEU A 42 -2.77 0.34 2.74
CA LEU A 42 -3.74 1.12 3.48
C LEU A 42 -3.01 2.00 4.49
N VAL A 43 -3.52 3.20 4.75
CA VAL A 43 -2.97 4.03 5.84
C VAL A 43 -3.11 3.34 7.20
N ALA A 44 -4.13 2.49 7.37
CA ALA A 44 -4.31 1.65 8.55
C ALA A 44 -3.15 0.66 8.75
N ASP A 45 -2.50 0.19 7.69
CA ASP A 45 -1.42 -0.80 7.78
C ASP A 45 -0.21 -0.26 8.56
N TYR A 46 0.02 1.06 8.52
CA TYR A 46 1.11 1.70 9.27
C TYR A 46 0.92 1.58 10.79
N PHE A 47 -0.30 1.38 11.29
CA PHE A 47 -0.56 1.23 12.71
C PHE A 47 -0.12 -0.14 13.26
N HIS A 48 0.22 -1.09 12.38
CA HIS A 48 0.78 -2.38 12.78
C HIS A 48 2.24 -2.28 13.22
N PHE A 49 2.88 -1.14 12.99
CA PHE A 49 4.33 -1.00 13.08
C PHE A 49 4.78 0.21 13.90
N ASP A 50 5.97 0.08 14.50
CA ASP A 50 6.73 1.21 15.04
C ASP A 50 7.51 1.95 13.94
N LYS A 51 8.23 3.02 14.32
CA LYS A 51 9.09 3.82 13.43
C LYS A 51 10.20 3.05 12.70
N ASN A 52 10.53 1.84 13.15
CA ASN A 52 11.55 0.99 12.54
C ASN A 52 10.91 -0.19 11.77
N TYR A 53 9.59 -0.15 11.60
CA TYR A 53 8.75 -1.19 11.02
C TYR A 53 8.81 -2.53 11.77
N ASN A 54 8.96 -2.49 13.08
CA ASN A 54 8.75 -3.66 13.93
C ASN A 54 7.34 -3.64 14.51
N ILE A 55 6.78 -4.81 14.78
CA ILE A 55 5.50 -4.92 15.49
C ILE A 55 5.71 -4.45 16.94
N PRO A 56 4.99 -3.40 17.41
CA PRO A 56 5.13 -2.92 18.79
C PRO A 56 4.75 -4.00 19.81
N LYS A 57 5.46 -4.07 20.93
CA LYS A 57 5.18 -5.08 21.97
C LYS A 57 3.79 -4.96 22.59
N ASN A 58 3.25 -3.75 22.64
CA ASN A 58 1.93 -3.43 23.16
C ASN A 58 0.84 -3.45 22.08
N ALA A 59 1.14 -3.95 20.88
CA ALA A 59 0.19 -4.06 19.78
C ALA A 59 -0.05 -5.53 19.42
N VAL A 60 -1.31 -5.88 19.17
CA VAL A 60 -1.71 -7.19 18.65
C VAL A 60 -2.33 -6.99 17.29
N SER A 61 -1.79 -7.67 16.29
CA SER A 61 -2.31 -7.68 14.93
C SER A 61 -3.08 -8.96 14.65
N SER A 62 -4.18 -8.88 13.91
CA SER A 62 -4.83 -10.05 13.33
C SER A 62 -4.22 -10.50 12.00
N TYR A 63 -3.29 -9.74 11.41
CA TYR A 63 -2.60 -10.20 10.21
C TYR A 63 -1.64 -11.34 10.52
N PRO A 64 -1.53 -12.34 9.62
CA PRO A 64 -0.48 -13.34 9.69
C PRO A 64 0.91 -12.67 9.69
N GLU A 65 1.86 -13.28 10.40
CA GLU A 65 3.24 -12.78 10.47
C GLU A 65 3.87 -12.62 9.07
N SER A 66 3.56 -13.53 8.15
CA SER A 66 4.00 -13.45 6.75
C SER A 66 3.53 -12.17 6.06
N THR A 67 2.28 -11.77 6.26
CA THR A 67 1.71 -10.52 5.71
C THR A 67 2.41 -9.31 6.33
N LEU A 68 2.63 -9.32 7.64
CA LEU A 68 3.32 -8.23 8.34
C LEU A 68 4.77 -8.08 7.88
N ILE A 69 5.48 -9.18 7.63
CA ILE A 69 6.84 -9.16 7.07
C ILE A 69 6.86 -8.53 5.68
N VAL A 70 5.92 -8.91 4.80
CA VAL A 70 5.83 -8.35 3.44
C VAL A 70 5.47 -6.86 3.47
N LEU A 71 4.52 -6.45 4.32
CA LEU A 71 4.18 -5.04 4.52
C LEU A 71 5.39 -4.23 5.01
N ALA A 72 6.08 -4.73 6.04
CA ALA A 72 7.26 -4.06 6.58
C ALA A 72 8.39 -3.91 5.53
N ASP A 73 8.66 -4.95 4.72
CA ASP A 73 9.64 -4.88 3.62
C ASP A 73 9.27 -3.78 2.62
N ARG A 74 8.01 -3.77 2.16
CA ARG A 74 7.53 -2.80 1.17
C ARG A 74 7.53 -1.38 1.71
N MET A 75 7.05 -1.15 2.93
CA MET A 75 7.05 0.16 3.55
C MET A 75 8.47 0.69 3.75
N LYS A 76 9.42 -0.14 4.22
CA LYS A 76 10.83 0.23 4.32
C LYS A 76 11.41 0.64 2.96
N ARG A 77 11.11 -0.12 1.91
CA ARG A 77 11.60 0.17 0.56
C ARG A 77 10.99 1.46 -0.01
N ILE A 78 9.72 1.73 0.27
CA ILE A 78 9.05 2.99 -0.08
C ILE A 78 9.73 4.17 0.62
N GLU A 79 9.95 4.09 1.93
CA GLU A 79 10.62 5.16 2.70
C GLU A 79 12.05 5.43 2.20
N ASN A 80 12.77 4.36 1.82
CA ASN A 80 14.12 4.46 1.25
C ASN A 80 14.15 4.83 -0.25
N VAL A 81 13.00 5.20 -0.84
CA VAL A 81 12.88 5.62 -2.25
C VAL A 81 13.46 4.56 -3.21
N ASP A 82 13.15 3.29 -2.95
CA ASP A 82 13.56 2.17 -3.80
C ASP A 82 12.96 2.32 -5.20
N LYS A 83 13.83 2.44 -6.20
CA LYS A 83 13.47 2.63 -7.62
C LYS A 83 12.73 1.43 -8.24
N SER A 84 12.75 0.27 -7.58
CA SER A 84 11.99 -0.89 -8.00
C SER A 84 10.51 -0.80 -7.62
N ILE A 85 10.15 0.06 -6.67
CA ILE A 85 8.75 0.34 -6.32
C ILE A 85 8.28 1.56 -7.11
N ILE A 86 7.22 1.35 -7.90
CA ILE A 86 6.65 2.36 -8.78
C ILE A 86 5.29 2.77 -8.23
N THR A 87 5.13 4.04 -7.88
CA THR A 87 3.84 4.57 -7.44
C THR A 87 2.89 4.78 -8.61
N LEU A 88 1.65 4.35 -8.46
CA LEU A 88 0.58 4.62 -9.41
C LEU A 88 0.09 6.06 -9.23
N SER A 89 0.10 6.85 -10.32
CA SER A 89 -0.30 8.26 -10.26
C SER A 89 -1.81 8.40 -10.21
N ARG A 90 -2.34 8.77 -9.04
CA ARG A 90 -3.76 9.01 -8.77
C ARG A 90 -4.34 10.20 -9.55
N THR A 91 -5.67 10.31 -9.61
CA THR A 91 -6.37 11.41 -10.30
C THR A 91 -6.24 12.71 -9.52
N LYS A 92 -5.77 13.76 -10.19
CA LYS A 92 -5.68 15.11 -9.59
C LYS A 92 -7.04 15.80 -9.65
N LYS A 93 -7.24 16.77 -8.76
CA LYS A 93 -8.46 17.61 -8.76
C LYS A 93 -8.60 18.32 -10.11
N GLY A 94 -9.73 18.09 -10.79
CA GLY A 94 -10.01 18.68 -12.11
C GLY A 94 -9.39 17.95 -13.30
N GLU A 95 -8.70 16.83 -13.09
CA GLU A 95 -8.40 15.89 -14.18
C GLU A 95 -9.68 15.21 -14.65
N ASP A 96 -9.70 14.87 -15.94
CA ASP A 96 -10.76 14.06 -16.53
C ASP A 96 -10.84 12.69 -15.84
N SER A 97 -12.05 12.18 -15.65
CA SER A 97 -12.32 10.87 -15.08
C SER A 97 -13.08 9.96 -16.04
N THR A 98 -13.13 10.32 -17.34
CA THR A 98 -13.71 9.48 -18.38
C THR A 98 -12.94 8.18 -18.53
N ASP A 99 -13.64 7.14 -18.99
CA ASP A 99 -13.03 5.83 -19.24
C ASP A 99 -11.90 5.89 -20.26
N GLU A 100 -12.03 6.75 -21.28
CA GLU A 100 -11.00 6.94 -22.30
C GLU A 100 -9.72 7.54 -21.70
N TYR A 101 -9.85 8.55 -20.83
CA TYR A 101 -8.70 9.14 -20.15
C TYR A 101 -8.02 8.14 -19.21
N LEU A 102 -8.80 7.39 -18.42
CA LEU A 102 -8.27 6.35 -17.54
C LEU A 102 -7.53 5.25 -18.31
N ASN A 103 -8.09 4.81 -19.45
CA ASN A 103 -7.43 3.82 -20.31
C ASN A 103 -6.10 4.34 -20.85
N ARG A 104 -6.04 5.58 -21.34
CA ARG A 104 -4.77 6.20 -21.80
C ARG A 104 -3.75 6.30 -20.67
N LYS A 105 -4.19 6.65 -19.45
CA LYS A 105 -3.32 6.76 -18.27
C LYS A 105 -2.77 5.40 -17.85
N MET A 106 -3.61 4.36 -17.91
CA MET A 106 -3.23 2.97 -17.66
C MET A 106 -2.20 2.48 -18.69
N GLU A 107 -2.48 2.63 -19.98
CA GLU A 107 -1.54 2.27 -21.05
C GLU A 107 -0.21 2.98 -20.92
N ALA A 108 -0.23 4.30 -20.63
CA ALA A 108 0.98 5.07 -20.40
C ALA A 108 1.78 4.53 -19.20
N PHE A 109 1.12 4.24 -18.07
CA PHE A 109 1.77 3.69 -16.89
C PHE A 109 2.45 2.34 -17.18
N LEU A 110 1.75 1.44 -17.86
CA LEU A 110 2.27 0.11 -18.21
C LEU A 110 3.46 0.22 -19.17
N ASN A 111 3.33 1.01 -20.22
CA ASN A 111 4.35 1.17 -21.25
C ASN A 111 5.62 1.86 -20.72
N LEU A 112 5.46 2.97 -19.98
CA LEU A 112 6.60 3.71 -19.40
C LEU A 112 7.41 2.86 -18.43
N ASN A 113 6.77 1.89 -17.79
CA ASN A 113 7.40 1.02 -16.80
C ASN A 113 7.71 -0.39 -17.33
N SER A 114 7.42 -0.65 -18.60
CA SER A 114 7.61 -1.96 -19.27
C SER A 114 6.92 -3.11 -18.53
N ILE A 115 5.71 -2.87 -18.02
CA ILE A 115 4.92 -3.86 -17.26
C ILE A 115 4.07 -4.67 -18.25
N VAL A 116 4.21 -5.99 -18.18
CA VAL A 116 3.43 -6.93 -19.02
C VAL A 116 2.36 -7.59 -18.16
N ILE A 117 1.10 -7.18 -18.36
CA ILE A 117 -0.06 -7.60 -17.54
C ILE A 117 -0.16 -9.13 -17.43
N THR A 118 0.04 -9.86 -18.53
CA THR A 118 -0.09 -11.34 -18.56
C THR A 118 0.83 -12.04 -17.56
N THR A 119 1.99 -11.46 -17.27
CA THR A 119 2.97 -12.01 -16.34
C THR A 119 2.87 -11.42 -14.94
N ALA A 120 2.33 -10.20 -14.81
CA ALA A 120 2.21 -9.52 -13.53
C ALA A 120 1.16 -10.18 -12.64
N THR A 121 1.23 -9.97 -11.33
CA THR A 121 0.24 -10.49 -10.37
C THR A 121 -0.28 -9.37 -9.48
N ILE A 122 -1.35 -9.61 -8.73
CA ILE A 122 -1.80 -8.74 -7.64
C ILE A 122 -1.42 -9.41 -6.33
N TRP A 123 -0.89 -8.66 -5.38
CA TRP A 123 -0.77 -9.10 -4.00
C TRP A 123 -2.10 -8.85 -3.31
N GLU A 124 -2.80 -9.93 -2.99
CA GLU A 124 -4.07 -9.87 -2.27
C GLU A 124 -3.82 -10.31 -0.83
N VAL A 125 -4.45 -9.59 0.11
CA VAL A 125 -4.51 -9.98 1.51
C VAL A 125 -5.93 -10.48 1.73
N ASP A 126 -6.08 -11.80 1.86
CA ASP A 126 -7.38 -12.47 1.94
C ASP A 126 -8.14 -12.19 3.25
N GLU A 127 -7.48 -11.57 4.24
CA GLU A 127 -7.99 -11.40 5.58
C GLU A 127 -8.23 -9.92 5.93
N ILE A 128 -9.34 -9.65 6.62
CA ILE A 128 -9.58 -8.33 7.21
C ILE A 128 -8.59 -8.11 8.35
N GLY A 129 -7.71 -7.13 8.16
CA GLY A 129 -6.72 -6.73 9.15
C GLY A 129 -7.33 -5.89 10.28
N SER A 130 -6.86 -6.14 11.49
CA SER A 130 -7.10 -5.30 12.65
C SER A 130 -5.82 -5.20 13.48
N VAL A 131 -5.68 -4.08 14.17
CA VAL A 131 -4.63 -3.87 15.16
C VAL A 131 -5.27 -3.32 16.43
N THR A 132 -4.94 -3.94 17.56
CA THR A 132 -5.34 -3.47 18.90
C THR A 132 -4.10 -3.00 19.62
N ILE A 133 -4.11 -1.76 20.11
CA ILE A 133 -2.97 -1.16 20.82
C ILE A 133 -3.37 -0.98 22.28
N ASN A 134 -2.61 -1.61 23.19
CA ASN A 134 -2.77 -1.39 24.62
C ASN A 134 -2.01 -0.12 25.03
N LEU A 135 -2.76 0.90 25.47
CA LEU A 135 -2.22 2.18 25.92
C LEU A 135 -1.84 2.19 27.41
N LEU A 136 -2.12 1.10 28.15
CA LEU A 136 -1.91 0.99 29.60
C LEU A 136 -0.67 0.18 29.98
N GLU A 137 -0.04 -0.53 29.04
CA GLU A 137 1.13 -1.39 29.32
C GLU A 137 2.48 -0.63 29.39
N ASP A 138 2.48 0.70 29.20
CA ASP A 138 3.66 1.57 29.35
C ASP A 138 3.89 2.05 30.80
N GLU A 139 3.56 1.22 31.80
CA GLU A 139 3.75 1.51 33.23
C GLU A 139 5.10 1.03 33.81
N SER A 140 6.06 0.65 32.97
CA SER A 140 7.46 0.55 33.41
C SER A 140 8.18 1.84 33.07
N GLU A 141 8.77 2.51 34.07
CA GLU A 141 9.56 3.75 33.98
C GLU A 141 10.48 3.85 32.75
N ILE A 142 9.93 4.25 31.60
CA ILE A 142 10.66 4.59 30.40
C ILE A 142 10.47 6.08 30.20
N ASP A 143 11.58 6.80 30.29
CA ASP A 143 11.79 8.16 29.84
C ASP A 143 10.76 8.56 28.75
N ILE A 144 9.72 9.30 29.14
CA ILE A 144 8.68 9.87 28.26
C ILE A 144 9.31 10.84 27.22
N LYS A 145 10.63 11.03 27.25
CA LYS A 145 11.42 11.69 26.22
C LYS A 145 11.86 10.68 25.14
N LYS A 146 11.09 10.62 24.05
CA LYS A 146 11.45 10.23 22.66
C LYS A 146 10.80 8.97 22.05
N GLN A 147 9.65 8.50 22.54
CA GLN A 147 8.80 7.72 21.64
C GLN A 147 8.01 8.69 20.75
N LYS A 148 8.62 9.02 19.62
CA LYS A 148 8.01 9.80 18.55
C LYS A 148 6.77 9.05 18.06
N SER A 149 5.65 9.74 18.15
CA SER A 149 4.34 9.14 18.00
C SER A 149 4.03 8.85 16.53
N TRP A 150 3.15 7.89 16.28
CA TRP A 150 2.78 7.40 14.95
C TRP A 150 2.33 8.50 13.97
N TRP A 151 1.83 9.65 14.45
CA TRP A 151 1.47 10.77 13.59
C TRP A 151 2.70 11.47 12.96
N GLU A 152 3.92 11.20 13.42
CA GLU A 152 5.13 11.77 12.83
C GLU A 152 5.52 11.16 11.47
N PHE A 153 4.95 10.02 11.08
CA PHE A 153 5.10 9.49 9.70
C PHE A 153 4.48 10.43 8.65
N TRP A 154 3.58 11.32 9.06
CA TRP A 154 2.76 12.15 8.17
C TRP A 154 3.17 13.63 8.19
N ARG A 155 4.37 13.94 8.69
CA ARG A 155 4.87 15.32 8.81
C ARG A 155 5.62 15.81 7.58
#